data_AF-A0A351UUQ6-F1
#
_entry.id   AF-A0A351UUQ6-F1
#
_cell.length_a   1.000
_cell.length_b   1.000
_cell.length_c   1.000
_cell.angle_alpha   90.00
_cell.angle_beta   90.00
_cell.angle_gamma   90.00
#
_symmetry.space_group_name_H-M   'P 1'
#
loop_
_entity.id
_entity.type
_entity.pdbx_description
1 polymer ?
#
loop_
_entity_poly.entity_id
_entity_poly.type
_entity_poly.pdbx_seq_one_letter_code
_entity_poly.pdbx_strand_id
1 'polypeptide(L)'
;MKIEKINDNQIRCTLTRADLADRQLKLSELAYGSEKAKSLFHDMMQQAAFEFGFDAEDMPLMIEAIPASSDSIVLIITKVEDPEELDTRFS
;
A
#
# COMPACT_ATOMS: atom_id res chain seq x y z
N MET A 1 -10.05 -7.82 0.69
CA MET A 1 -9.20 -6.64 0.91
C MET A 1 -10.05 -5.54 1.50
N LYS A 2 -9.56 -4.80 2.49
CA LYS A 2 -10.29 -3.69 3.12
C LYS A 2 -9.45 -2.41 3.08
N ILE A 3 -10.00 -1.32 2.54
CA ILE A 3 -9.36 0.00 2.50
C ILE A 3 -10.09 0.94 3.45
N GLU A 4 -9.32 1.73 4.19
CA GLU A 4 -9.80 2.72 5.15
C GLU A 4 -9.02 4.02 4.95
N LYS A 5 -9.74 5.14 4.75
CA LYS A 5 -9.11 6.47 4.75
C LYS A 5 -8.76 6.86 6.18
N ILE A 6 -7.49 7.21 6.40
CA ILE A 6 -7.03 7.78 7.68
C ILE A 6 -7.16 9.31 7.63
N ASN A 7 -6.64 9.91 6.57
CA ASN A 7 -6.78 11.33 6.23
C ASN A 7 -6.55 11.53 4.72
N ASP A 8 -6.46 12.78 4.24
CA ASP A 8 -6.28 13.07 2.82
C ASP A 8 -4.92 12.63 2.25
N ASN A 9 -3.94 12.43 3.13
CA ASN A 9 -2.56 12.04 2.78
C ASN A 9 -2.24 10.59 3.16
N GLN A 10 -3.13 9.88 3.85
CA GLN A 10 -2.86 8.53 4.31
C GLN A 10 -4.08 7.61 4.24
N ILE A 11 -3.86 6.40 3.73
CA ILE A 11 -4.82 5.29 3.78
C ILE A 11 -4.21 4.06 4.45
N ARG A 12 -5.08 3.22 4.99
CA ARG A 12 -4.76 1.91 5.54
C ARG A 12 -5.45 0.85 4.71
N CYS A 13 -4.71 -0.15 4.28
CA CYS A 13 -5.25 -1.32 3.63
C CYS A 13 -4.94 -2.57 4.46
N THR A 14 -5.94 -3.42 4.67
CA THR A 14 -5.75 -4.73 5.28
C THR A 14 -5.89 -5.81 4.21
N LEU A 15 -4.85 -6.60 4.04
CA LEU A 15 -4.79 -7.74 3.15
C LEU A 15 -4.76 -9.02 3.97
N THR A 16 -5.68 -9.93 3.67
CA THR A 16 -5.68 -11.27 4.22
C THR A 16 -4.87 -12.22 3.34
N ARG A 17 -4.50 -13.38 3.88
CA ARG A 17 -3.86 -14.44 3.10
C ARG A 17 -4.70 -14.89 1.91
N ALA A 18 -6.03 -14.86 2.02
CA ALA A 18 -6.93 -15.17 0.91
C ALA A 18 -6.80 -14.12 -0.21
N ASP A 19 -6.79 -12.83 0.13
CA ASP A 19 -6.61 -11.75 -0.84
C ASP A 19 -5.29 -11.86 -1.61
N LEU A 20 -4.22 -12.25 -0.92
CA LEU A 20 -2.90 -12.49 -1.53
C LEU A 20 -2.89 -13.74 -2.40
N ALA A 21 -3.54 -14.82 -1.95
CA ALA A 21 -3.64 -16.07 -2.68
C ALA A 21 -4.43 -15.94 -3.99
N ASP A 22 -5.55 -15.21 -3.97
CA ASP A 22 -6.38 -14.92 -5.15
C ASP A 22 -5.59 -14.20 -6.25
N ARG A 23 -4.58 -13.43 -5.85
CA ARG A 23 -3.68 -12.69 -6.75
C ARG A 23 -2.34 -13.40 -6.98
N GLN A 24 -2.18 -14.63 -6.49
CA GLN A 24 -0.95 -15.42 -6.56
C GLN A 24 0.29 -14.63 -6.13
N LEU A 25 0.16 -13.91 -5.02
CA LEU A 25 1.18 -13.06 -4.42
C LEU A 25 1.62 -13.63 -3.08
N LYS A 26 2.92 -13.63 -2.83
CA LYS A 26 3.49 -13.89 -1.50
C LYS A 26 3.81 -12.58 -0.81
N LEU A 27 3.70 -12.57 0.53
CA LEU A 27 4.10 -11.42 1.36
C LEU A 27 5.53 -10.95 1.06
N SER A 28 6.45 -11.89 0.83
CA SER A 28 7.84 -11.58 0.48
C SER A 28 7.97 -10.78 -0.83
N GLU A 29 7.05 -10.94 -1.77
CA GLU A 29 7.10 -10.27 -3.08
C GLU A 29 6.61 -8.81 -3.03
N LEU A 30 5.91 -8.42 -1.96
CA LEU A 30 5.51 -7.03 -1.72
C LEU A 30 6.72 -6.14 -1.41
N ALA A 31 7.69 -6.67 -0.65
CA ALA A 31 8.89 -5.93 -0.25
C ALA A 31 9.85 -5.65 -1.41
N TYR A 32 9.87 -6.52 -2.43
CA TYR A 32 10.79 -6.41 -3.57
C TYR A 32 10.18 -5.70 -4.79
N GLY A 33 8.95 -5.19 -4.68
CA GLY A 33 8.35 -4.40 -5.76
C GLY A 33 8.17 -5.17 -7.07
N SER A 34 7.80 -6.46 -6.99
CA SER A 34 7.49 -7.26 -8.19
C SER A 34 6.37 -6.61 -9.03
N GLU A 35 6.30 -6.94 -10.33
CA GLU A 35 5.23 -6.41 -11.21
C GLU A 35 3.82 -6.71 -10.69
N LYS A 36 3.63 -7.88 -10.06
CA LYS A 36 2.37 -8.23 -9.41
C LYS A 36 2.06 -7.34 -8.20
N ALA A 37 3.08 -7.01 -7.40
CA ALA A 37 2.92 -6.11 -6.27
C ALA A 37 2.58 -4.68 -6.73
N LYS A 38 3.24 -4.20 -7.79
CA LYS A 38 2.92 -2.89 -8.41
C LYS A 38 1.47 -2.86 -8.90
N SER A 39 1.00 -3.90 -9.59
CA SER A 39 -0.39 -4.01 -10.04
C SER A 39 -1.37 -3.99 -8.86
N LEU A 40 -1.05 -4.68 -7.76
CA LEU A 40 -1.88 -4.66 -6.55
C LEU A 40 -1.98 -3.25 -5.96
N PHE A 41 -0.86 -2.54 -5.84
CA PHE A 41 -0.87 -1.17 -5.32
C PHE A 41 -1.64 -0.23 -6.23
N HIS A 42 -1.50 -0.38 -7.55
CA HIS A 42 -2.28 0.40 -8.52
C HIS A 42 -3.79 0.18 -8.35
N ASP A 43 -4.26 -1.08 -8.27
CA ASP A 43 -5.67 -1.40 -8.04
C ASP A 43 -6.17 -0.80 -6.72
N MET A 44 -5.36 -0.87 -5.66
CA MET A 44 -5.67 -0.29 -4.36
C MET A 44 -5.81 1.23 -4.43
N MET A 45 -4.91 1.90 -5.14
CA MET A 45 -4.93 3.35 -5.32
C MET A 45 -6.16 3.78 -6.14
N GLN A 46 -6.50 3.05 -7.20
CA GLN A 46 -7.71 3.31 -7.97
C GLN A 46 -8.98 3.16 -7.13
N GLN A 47 -9.06 2.10 -6.32
CA GLN A 47 -10.18 1.91 -5.41
C GLN A 47 -10.25 3.01 -4.35
N ALA A 48 -9.11 3.42 -3.79
CA ALA A 48 -9.05 4.49 -2.80
C ALA A 48 -9.42 5.86 -3.38
N ALA A 49 -9.01 6.15 -4.61
CA ALA A 49 -9.43 7.34 -5.35
C ALA A 49 -10.95 7.35 -5.57
N PHE A 50 -11.51 6.23 -6.04
CA PHE A 50 -12.94 6.13 -6.31
C PHE A 50 -13.81 6.21 -5.04
N GLU A 51 -13.45 5.49 -3.98
CA GLU A 51 -14.27 5.38 -2.76
C GLU A 51 -14.06 6.55 -1.80
N PHE A 52 -12.86 7.12 -1.75
CA PHE A 52 -12.45 8.05 -0.69
C PHE A 52 -11.89 9.38 -1.20
N GLY A 53 -11.81 9.58 -2.52
CA GLY A 53 -11.16 10.75 -3.13
C GLY A 53 -9.67 10.81 -2.86
N PHE A 54 -9.03 9.67 -2.58
CA PHE A 54 -7.59 9.58 -2.33
C PHE A 54 -6.82 9.55 -3.66
N ASP A 55 -6.67 10.71 -4.30
CA ASP A 55 -5.88 10.86 -5.52
C ASP A 55 -4.41 11.15 -5.19
N ALA A 56 -3.50 10.38 -5.77
CA ALA A 56 -2.07 10.56 -5.56
C ALA A 56 -1.42 11.51 -6.59
N GLU A 57 -2.08 11.92 -7.67
CA GLU A 57 -1.59 12.92 -8.65
C GLU A 57 -0.08 12.78 -9.01
N ASP A 58 0.40 11.55 -9.25
CA ASP A 58 1.81 11.23 -9.51
C ASP A 58 2.82 11.58 -8.39
N MET A 59 2.34 11.91 -7.19
CA MET A 59 3.17 12.10 -6.01
C MET A 59 3.83 10.78 -5.57
N PRO A 60 5.07 10.82 -5.07
CA PRO A 60 5.70 9.65 -4.47
C PRO A 60 4.87 9.12 -3.30
N LEU A 61 4.81 7.79 -3.18
CA LEU A 61 4.08 7.10 -2.12
C LEU A 61 5.06 6.32 -1.25
N MET A 62 4.92 6.45 0.06
CA MET A 62 5.58 5.59 1.04
C MET A 62 4.62 4.45 1.41
N ILE A 63 5.09 3.21 1.32
CA ILE A 63 4.31 2.02 1.67
C ILE A 63 4.99 1.30 2.83
N GLU A 64 4.30 1.21 3.96
CA GLU A 64 4.76 0.50 5.15
C GLU A 64 3.96 -0.79 5.31
N ALA A 65 4.66 -1.91 5.43
CA ALA A 65 4.10 -3.24 5.56
C ALA A 65 4.20 -3.72 7.01
N ILE A 66 3.08 -3.73 7.73
CA ILE A 66 3.00 -4.09 9.15
C ILE A 66 2.27 -5.43 9.28
N PRO A 67 2.92 -6.50 9.76
CA PRO A 67 2.23 -7.75 10.07
C PRO A 67 1.17 -7.51 11.15
N ALA A 68 -0.08 -7.86 10.90
CA ALA A 68 -1.17 -7.69 11.86
C ALA A 68 -1.53 -9.01 12.58
N SER A 69 -1.41 -10.14 11.88
CA SER A 69 -1.54 -11.48 12.43
C SER A 69 -0.80 -12.50 11.57
N SER A 70 -0.84 -13.79 11.93
CA SER A 70 -0.22 -14.86 11.13
C SER A 70 -0.69 -14.91 9.68
N ASP A 71 -1.92 -14.45 9.41
CA ASP A 71 -2.57 -14.56 8.10
C ASP A 71 -3.07 -13.22 7.56
N SER A 72 -2.60 -12.10 8.11
CA SER A 72 -2.93 -10.77 7.59
C SER A 72 -1.78 -9.78 7.71
N ILE A 73 -1.72 -8.87 6.74
CA ILE A 73 -0.80 -7.76 6.69
C ILE A 73 -1.60 -6.46 6.53
N VAL A 74 -1.15 -5.43 7.23
CA VAL A 74 -1.66 -4.07 7.10
C VAL A 74 -0.63 -3.28 6.31
N LEU A 75 -1.09 -2.60 5.27
CA LEU A 75 -0.32 -1.65 4.50
C LEU A 75 -0.75 -0.24 4.90
N ILE A 76 0.20 0.61 5.26
CA ILE A 76 -0.01 2.05 5.40
C ILE A 76 0.59 2.72 4.18
N ILE A 77 -0.23 3.47 3.45
CA ILE A 77 0.20 4.19 2.25
C ILE A 77 0.06 5.67 2.54
N THR A 78 1.16 6.39 2.41
CA THR A 78 1.26 7.82 2.70
C THR A 78 1.74 8.57 1.46
N LYS A 79 1.06 9.67 1.10
CA LYS A 79 1.53 10.61 0.09
C LYS A 79 2.73 11.36 0.65
N VAL A 80 3.82 11.35 -0.10
CA VAL A 80 5.07 12.00 0.29
C VAL A 80 5.16 13.32 -0.45
N GLU A 81 5.13 14.42 0.31
CA GLU A 81 5.21 15.77 -0.25
C GLU A 81 6.65 16.14 -0.65
N ASP A 82 7.64 15.60 0.07
CA ASP A 82 9.07 15.80 -0.23
C ASP A 82 9.79 14.44 -0.39
N PRO A 83 10.25 14.08 -1.61
CA PRO A 83 11.00 12.85 -1.85
C PRO A 83 12.26 12.70 -0.99
N GLU A 84 12.87 13.80 -0.52
CA GLU A 84 14.07 13.76 0.33
C GLU A 84 13.80 13.15 1.71
N GLU A 85 12.55 13.14 2.19
CA GLU A 85 12.18 12.47 3.44
C GLU A 85 12.35 10.94 3.37
N LEU A 86 12.33 10.35 2.17
CA LEU A 86 12.50 8.91 1.96
C LEU A 86 13.95 8.47 2.22
N ASP A 87 14.93 9.35 1.99
CA ASP A 87 16.36 9.03 2.03
C ASP A 87 16.90 8.88 3.47
N THR A 88 16.24 9.53 4.44
CA THR A 88 16.67 9.55 5.85
C THR A 88 16.44 8.23 6.60
N ARG A 89 15.67 7.29 6.05
CA ARG A 89 15.31 6.01 6.72
C ARG A 89 16.18 4.81 6.35
N PHE A 90 17.10 4.94 5.39
CA PHE A 90 18.04 3.89 4.98
C PHE A 90 19.51 4.22 5.28
N SER A 91 19.79 5.25 6.08
CA SER A 91 21.13 5.62 6.57
C SER A 91 21.48 4.92 7.89
#